data_AF-A0A1M4UCJ4-F1
#
_entry.id   AF-A0A1M4UCJ4-F1
#
_cell.length_a   1.000
_cell.length_b   1.000
_cell.length_c   1.000
_cell.angle_alpha   90.00
_cell.angle_beta   90.00
_cell.angle_gamma   90.00
#
_symmetry.space_group_name_H-M   'P 1'
#
loop_
_entity.id
_entity.type
_entity.pdbx_description
1 polymer ?
#
loop_
_entity_poly.entity_id
_entity_poly.type
_entity_poly.pdbx_seq_one_letter_code
_entity_poly.pdbx_strand_id
1 'polypeptide(L)'
;MNVLEKYKLIFVNRPYSYPNEQAYLVKDAIHYVENDFLGYFLTKFKIINDIDEIVKDIDFILSEGFYDREYCLEIYLDFLDVIYTDTTALFQETTGILIEEIPLDDLKNILLHWKRFIQTEPLEKTKVEKNSDLIYFLKENEKEDEIAKFIAQIYGSNFTLIKS
;
A
#
# COMPACT_ATOMS: atom_id res chain seq x y z
N MET A 1 -18.35 1.40 9.86
CA MET A 1 -17.06 2.03 9.52
C MET A 1 -16.35 1.11 8.55
N ASN A 2 -15.84 1.60 7.42
CA ASN A 2 -15.14 0.76 6.44
C ASN A 2 -13.84 0.23 7.07
N VAL A 3 -13.46 -1.03 6.80
CA VAL A 3 -12.20 -1.60 7.33
C VAL A 3 -10.99 -0.79 6.86
N LEU A 4 -11.01 -0.28 5.63
CA LEU A 4 -9.91 0.56 5.12
C LEU A 4 -9.81 1.89 5.87
N GLU A 5 -10.94 2.51 6.23
CA GLU A 5 -10.95 3.72 7.06
C GLU A 5 -10.47 3.43 8.48
N LYS A 6 -10.90 2.30 9.07
CA LYS A 6 -10.46 1.85 10.40
C LYS A 6 -8.95 1.76 10.49
N TYR A 7 -8.32 1.18 9.47
CA TYR A 7 -6.87 0.98 9.39
C TYR A 7 -6.15 2.08 8.59
N LYS A 8 -6.79 3.22 8.33
CA LYS A 8 -6.19 4.37 7.62
C LYS A 8 -5.46 3.97 6.31
N LEU A 9 -6.03 3.02 5.58
CA LEU A 9 -5.50 2.48 4.33
C LEU A 9 -6.16 3.14 3.13
N ILE A 10 -5.37 3.47 2.11
CA ILE A 10 -5.86 3.85 0.78
C ILE A 10 -5.13 3.06 -0.30
N PHE A 11 -5.82 2.81 -1.42
CA PHE A 11 -5.24 2.18 -2.58
C PHE A 11 -5.18 3.16 -3.74
N VAL A 12 -4.03 3.22 -4.41
CA VAL A 12 -3.76 4.22 -5.44
C VAL A 12 -3.08 3.60 -6.66
N ASN A 13 -3.29 4.22 -7.80
CA ASN A 13 -2.51 3.98 -9.00
C ASN A 13 -1.41 5.06 -9.05
N ARG A 14 -0.18 4.74 -8.63
CA ARG A 14 0.95 5.66 -8.70
C ARG A 14 1.57 5.67 -10.10
N PRO A 15 1.75 6.83 -10.73
CA PRO A 15 2.51 6.92 -11.97
C PRO A 15 3.97 6.58 -11.70
N TYR A 16 4.51 5.63 -12.45
CA TYR A 16 5.93 5.32 -12.48
C TYR A 16 6.45 5.61 -13.88
N SER A 17 7.40 6.54 -13.98
CA SER A 17 8.02 6.93 -15.24
C SER A 17 9.41 6.33 -15.33
N TYR A 18 9.64 5.49 -16.33
CA TYR A 18 11.01 5.12 -16.68
C TYR A 18 11.72 6.28 -17.41
N PRO A 19 13.08 6.30 -17.44
CA PRO A 19 13.87 7.32 -18.15
C PRO A 19 13.57 7.45 -19.65
N ASN A 20 12.89 6.48 -20.23
CA ASN A 20 12.49 6.37 -21.65
C ASN A 20 11.01 6.78 -21.89
N GLU A 21 10.45 7.66 -21.06
CA GLU A 21 9.16 8.36 -21.23
C GLU A 21 7.89 7.48 -21.22
N GLN A 22 8.01 6.17 -21.00
CA GLN A 22 6.86 5.30 -20.77
C GLN A 22 6.47 5.34 -19.29
N ALA A 23 5.46 6.15 -19.00
CA ALA A 23 4.78 6.16 -17.71
C ALA A 23 3.75 5.02 -17.65
N TYR A 24 3.86 4.14 -16.65
CA TYR A 24 2.86 3.13 -16.33
C TYR A 24 2.35 3.34 -14.91
N LEU A 25 1.08 2.99 -14.67
CA LEU A 25 0.48 3.07 -13.35
C LEU A 25 0.81 1.80 -12.56
N VAL A 26 1.43 1.98 -11.40
CA VAL A 26 1.70 0.92 -10.43
C VAL A 26 0.65 0.99 -9.33
N LYS A 27 0.04 -0.15 -9.01
CA LYS A 27 -0.88 -0.25 -7.89
C LYS A 27 -0.10 -0.29 -6.59
N ASP A 28 -0.51 0.56 -5.66
CA ASP A 28 0.15 0.73 -4.38
C ASP A 28 -0.88 0.87 -3.27
N ALA A 29 -0.57 0.33 -2.10
CA ALA A 29 -1.31 0.51 -0.87
C ALA A 29 -0.53 1.47 0.04
N ILE A 30 -1.22 2.47 0.59
CA ILE A 30 -0.63 3.46 1.49
C ILE A 30 -1.34 3.34 2.83
N HIS A 31 -0.58 3.09 3.89
CA HIS A 31 -1.02 3.08 5.27
C HIS A 31 -0.59 4.38 5.96
N TYR A 32 -1.56 5.21 6.34
CA TYR A 32 -1.30 6.52 6.96
C TYR A 32 -0.98 6.42 8.46
N VAL A 33 0.05 5.65 8.79
CA VAL A 33 0.66 5.55 10.12
C VAL A 33 2.19 5.48 9.97
N GLU A 34 2.89 5.55 11.10
CA GLU A 34 4.34 5.38 11.13
C GLU A 34 4.74 4.00 10.57
N ASN A 35 5.83 3.96 9.78
CA ASN A 35 6.40 2.76 9.14
C ASN A 35 5.58 2.10 8.01
N ASP A 36 4.38 2.57 7.67
CA ASP A 36 3.58 2.11 6.53
C ASP A 36 3.48 0.56 6.40
N PHE A 37 3.42 -0.15 7.53
CA PHE A 37 3.65 -1.60 7.53
C PHE A 37 2.58 -2.40 6.75
N LEU A 38 1.30 -2.02 6.85
CA LEU A 38 0.22 -2.62 6.04
C LEU A 38 0.34 -2.27 4.56
N GLY A 39 0.73 -1.03 4.22
CA GLY A 39 0.93 -0.63 2.83
C GLY A 39 2.06 -1.45 2.21
N TYR A 40 3.19 -1.54 2.91
CA TYR A 40 4.32 -2.39 2.55
C TYR A 40 3.94 -3.86 2.39
N PHE A 41 3.23 -4.44 3.37
CA PHE A 41 2.74 -5.81 3.31
C PHE A 41 1.87 -6.06 2.06
N LEU A 42 0.87 -5.21 1.82
CA LEU A 42 -0.06 -5.36 0.70
C LEU A 42 0.63 -5.20 -0.65
N THR A 43 1.51 -4.20 -0.79
CA THR A 43 2.22 -3.92 -2.06
C THR A 43 3.17 -5.05 -2.50
N LYS A 44 3.54 -5.97 -1.60
CA LYS A 44 4.30 -7.18 -1.97
C LYS A 44 3.44 -8.21 -2.73
N PHE A 45 2.13 -8.26 -2.48
CA PHE A 45 1.22 -9.19 -3.16
C PHE A 45 0.62 -8.56 -4.40
N LYS A 46 1.25 -8.81 -5.56
CA LYS A 46 0.79 -8.31 -6.87
C LYS A 46 0.00 -9.35 -7.67
N ILE A 47 0.09 -10.62 -7.25
CA ILE A 47 -0.56 -11.75 -7.90
C ILE A 47 -1.78 -12.14 -7.07
N ILE A 48 -2.91 -12.34 -7.74
CA ILE A 48 -4.19 -12.64 -7.08
C ILE A 48 -4.16 -13.98 -6.35
N ASN A 49 -3.47 -14.97 -6.93
CA ASN A 49 -3.37 -16.31 -6.35
C ASN A 49 -2.67 -16.29 -4.98
N ASP A 50 -1.61 -15.48 -4.83
CA ASP A 50 -0.91 -15.33 -3.56
C ASP A 50 -1.85 -14.80 -2.46
N ILE A 51 -2.75 -13.87 -2.84
CA ILE A 51 -3.76 -13.34 -1.92
C ILE A 51 -4.80 -14.41 -1.57
N ASP A 52 -5.20 -15.23 -2.56
CA ASP A 52 -6.16 -16.31 -2.35
C ASP A 52 -5.64 -17.41 -1.42
N GLU A 53 -4.35 -17.73 -1.49
CA GLU A 53 -3.71 -18.67 -0.56
C GLU A 53 -3.77 -18.15 0.87
N ILE A 54 -3.40 -16.88 1.10
CA ILE A 54 -3.47 -16.26 2.42
C ILE A 54 -4.92 -16.23 2.94
N VAL A 55 -5.89 -15.84 2.11
CA VAL A 55 -7.30 -15.81 2.51
C VAL A 55 -7.80 -17.20 2.87
N LYS A 56 -7.35 -18.24 2.16
CA LYS A 56 -7.72 -19.63 2.45
C LYS A 56 -7.16 -20.09 3.79
N ASP A 57 -5.93 -19.73 4.13
CA ASP A 57 -5.33 -20.05 5.43
C ASP A 57 -6.07 -19.35 6.56
N ILE A 58 -6.43 -18.07 6.37
CA ILE A 58 -7.25 -17.33 7.33
C ILE A 58 -8.63 -17.99 7.51
N ASP A 59 -9.27 -18.40 6.41
CA ASP A 59 -10.56 -19.09 6.45
C ASP A 59 -10.48 -20.40 7.21
N PHE A 60 -9.41 -21.15 7.02
CA PHE A 60 -9.15 -22.40 7.74
C PHE A 60 -9.02 -22.15 9.26
N ILE A 61 -8.21 -21.17 9.66
CA ILE A 61 -8.03 -20.83 11.08
C ILE A 61 -9.37 -20.40 11.71
N LEU A 62 -10.12 -19.53 11.04
CA LEU A 62 -11.41 -19.05 11.52
C LEU A 62 -12.46 -20.17 11.60
N SER A 63 -12.40 -21.18 10.73
CA SER A 63 -13.35 -22.29 10.74
C SER A 63 -13.01 -23.36 11.78
N GLU A 64 -11.75 -23.71 11.92
CA GLU A 64 -11.29 -24.78 12.83
C GLU A 64 -11.10 -24.25 14.26
N GLY A 65 -10.88 -22.94 14.44
CA GLY A 65 -10.76 -22.28 15.74
C GLY A 65 -9.41 -22.52 16.44
N PHE A 66 -8.40 -23.00 15.70
CA PHE A 66 -7.03 -23.12 16.19
C PHE A 66 -6.02 -22.93 15.05
N TYR A 67 -4.87 -22.35 15.37
CA TYR A 67 -3.74 -22.20 14.48
C TYR A 67 -2.76 -23.37 14.65
N ASP A 68 -2.55 -24.13 13.58
CA ASP A 68 -1.48 -25.13 13.50
C ASP A 68 -0.33 -24.60 12.65
N ARG A 69 0.84 -24.42 13.29
CA ARG A 69 2.07 -23.95 12.65
C ARG A 69 2.53 -24.84 11.50
N GLU A 70 2.14 -26.11 11.46
CA GLU A 70 2.52 -27.00 10.36
C GLU A 70 1.73 -26.74 9.07
N TYR A 71 0.54 -26.14 9.16
CA TYR A 71 -0.38 -26.00 8.04
C TYR A 71 -0.66 -24.56 7.62
N CYS A 72 -0.32 -23.58 8.47
CA CYS A 72 -0.61 -22.18 8.20
C CYS A 72 0.66 -21.42 7.81
N LEU A 73 0.53 -20.51 6.84
CA LEU A 73 1.65 -19.74 6.32
C LEU A 73 2.07 -18.62 7.27
N GLU A 74 3.35 -18.58 7.67
CA GLU A 74 3.98 -17.38 8.22
C GLU A 74 4.64 -16.59 7.10
N ILE A 75 4.48 -15.26 7.10
CA ILE A 75 4.98 -14.40 6.03
C ILE A 75 6.14 -13.57 6.58
N TYR A 76 7.30 -13.72 5.94
CA TYR A 76 8.53 -13.01 6.29
C TYR A 76 8.91 -12.07 5.14
N LEU A 77 8.98 -10.77 5.43
CA LEU A 77 9.40 -9.71 4.52
C LEU A 77 10.66 -9.02 5.05
N ASP A 78 11.23 -8.08 4.28
CA ASP A 78 12.58 -7.54 4.54
C ASP A 78 12.78 -7.02 5.98
N PHE A 79 11.76 -6.40 6.57
CA PHE A 79 11.77 -5.89 7.94
C PHE A 79 10.51 -6.25 8.74
N LEU A 80 9.59 -7.02 8.16
CA LEU A 80 8.25 -7.24 8.68
C LEU A 80 7.92 -8.73 8.66
N ASP A 81 7.57 -9.26 9.83
CA ASP A 81 7.07 -10.61 10.02
C ASP A 81 5.57 -10.55 10.31
N VAL A 82 4.82 -11.47 9.71
CA VAL A 82 3.38 -11.65 9.93
C VAL A 82 3.11 -13.07 10.39
N ILE A 83 2.67 -13.20 11.64
CA ILE A 83 2.45 -14.47 12.32
C ILE A 83 0.96 -14.59 12.67
N TYR A 84 0.32 -15.69 12.29
CA TYR A 84 -1.08 -15.91 12.65
C TYR A 84 -1.22 -16.56 14.02
N THR A 85 -2.32 -16.24 14.69
CA THR A 85 -2.83 -16.88 15.90
C THR A 85 -4.23 -17.44 15.61
N ASP A 86 -4.89 -17.99 16.63
CA ASP A 86 -6.25 -18.53 16.48
C ASP A 86 -7.29 -17.49 16.04
N THR A 87 -7.02 -16.18 16.23
CA THR A 87 -8.01 -15.11 15.94
C THR A 87 -7.42 -13.84 15.34
N THR A 88 -6.10 -13.68 15.36
CA THR A 88 -5.42 -12.46 14.93
C THR A 88 -4.18 -12.74 14.07
N ALA A 89 -3.72 -11.73 13.36
CA ALA A 89 -2.42 -11.66 12.73
C ALA A 89 -1.56 -10.65 13.47
N LEU A 90 -0.37 -11.07 13.88
CA LEU A 90 0.63 -10.26 14.56
C LEU A 90 1.60 -9.71 13.51
N PHE A 91 1.66 -8.39 13.38
CA PHE A 91 2.65 -7.69 12.58
C PHE A 91 3.80 -7.28 13.49
N GLN A 92 4.99 -7.79 13.21
CA GLN A 92 6.17 -7.57 14.04
C GLN A 92 7.36 -7.16 13.17
N GLU A 93 8.27 -6.35 13.72
CA GLU A 93 9.59 -6.22 13.12
C GLU A 93 10.32 -7.57 13.18
N THR A 94 11.27 -7.80 12.27
CA THR A 94 12.15 -9.01 12.31
C THR A 94 12.99 -9.10 13.59
N THR A 95 13.07 -8.02 14.37
CA THR A 95 13.66 -7.97 15.72
C THR A 95 12.76 -8.60 16.80
N GLY A 96 11.51 -8.94 16.47
CA GLY A 96 10.48 -9.44 17.37
C GLY A 96 9.64 -8.35 18.05
N ILE A 97 9.82 -7.08 17.69
CA ILE A 97 9.03 -5.98 18.24
C ILE A 97 7.64 -6.00 17.61
N LEU A 98 6.59 -6.15 18.43
CA LEU A 98 5.20 -6.07 17.97
C LEU A 98 4.86 -4.65 17.50
N ILE A 99 4.41 -4.53 16.26
CA ILE A 99 3.93 -3.29 15.66
C ILE A 99 2.42 -3.18 15.91
N GLU A 100 1.63 -4.16 15.45
CA GLU A 100 0.18 -4.17 15.61
C GLU A 100 -0.38 -5.60 15.55
N GLU A 101 -1.50 -5.82 16.24
CA GLU A 101 -2.29 -7.05 16.17
C GLU A 101 -3.62 -6.76 15.47
N ILE A 102 -3.93 -7.51 14.41
CA ILE A 102 -5.10 -7.29 13.57
C ILE A 102 -5.99 -8.53 13.60
N PRO A 103 -7.30 -8.43 13.92
CA PRO A 103 -8.23 -9.53 13.81
C PRO A 103 -8.21 -10.17 12.42
N LEU A 104 -8.23 -11.50 12.35
CA LEU A 104 -8.17 -12.25 11.10
C LEU A 104 -9.32 -11.87 10.15
N ASP A 105 -10.52 -11.62 10.68
CA ASP A 105 -11.66 -11.11 9.90
C ASP A 105 -11.36 -9.76 9.22
N ASP A 106 -10.69 -8.86 9.93
CA ASP A 106 -10.32 -7.55 9.40
C ASP A 106 -9.21 -7.67 8.35
N LEU A 107 -8.17 -8.47 8.64
CA LEU A 107 -7.09 -8.72 7.68
C LEU A 107 -7.61 -9.37 6.39
N LYS A 108 -8.48 -10.36 6.51
CA LYS A 108 -9.16 -10.98 5.36
C LYS A 108 -9.92 -9.95 4.54
N ASN A 109 -10.69 -9.07 5.20
CA ASN A 109 -11.43 -8.03 4.49
C ASN A 109 -10.49 -7.05 3.78
N ILE A 110 -9.39 -6.64 4.40
CA ILE A 110 -8.36 -5.79 3.78
C ILE A 110 -7.77 -6.47 2.54
N LEU A 111 -7.38 -7.74 2.65
CA LEU A 111 -6.83 -8.53 1.54
C LEU A 111 -7.81 -8.66 0.37
N LEU A 112 -9.10 -8.89 0.66
CA LEU A 112 -10.14 -8.95 -0.37
C LEU A 112 -10.35 -7.60 -1.06
N HIS A 113 -10.30 -6.49 -0.31
CA HIS A 113 -10.33 -5.15 -0.90
C HIS A 113 -9.10 -4.89 -1.78
N TRP A 114 -7.92 -5.31 -1.35
CA TRP A 114 -6.68 -5.19 -2.11
C TRP A 114 -6.71 -6.03 -3.39
N LYS A 115 -7.14 -7.29 -3.31
CA LYS A 115 -7.36 -8.17 -4.47
C LYS A 115 -8.30 -7.54 -5.49
N ARG A 116 -9.46 -7.03 -5.05
CA ARG A 116 -10.41 -6.32 -5.92
C ARG A 116 -9.76 -5.11 -6.58
N PHE A 117 -8.96 -4.36 -5.82
CA PHE A 117 -8.23 -3.22 -6.37
C PHE A 117 -7.20 -3.65 -7.41
N ILE A 118 -6.42 -4.72 -7.19
CA ILE A 118 -5.47 -5.24 -8.19
C ILE A 118 -6.17 -5.67 -9.48
N GLN A 119 -7.35 -6.27 -9.37
CA GLN A 119 -8.14 -6.75 -10.50
C GLN A 119 -8.77 -5.65 -11.36
N THR A 120 -8.86 -4.40 -10.87
CA THR A 120 -9.36 -3.31 -11.73
C THR A 120 -8.42 -3.09 -12.91
N GLU A 121 -8.93 -2.68 -14.06
CA GLU A 121 -8.02 -2.23 -15.12
C GLU A 121 -7.19 -1.05 -14.59
N PRO A 122 -5.88 -0.96 -14.91
CA PRO A 122 -5.15 0.28 -14.66
C PRO A 122 -5.97 1.36 -15.36
N LEU A 123 -6.34 2.42 -14.62
CA LEU A 123 -7.11 3.53 -15.21
C LEU A 123 -6.46 3.86 -16.55
N GLU A 124 -7.17 3.61 -17.66
CA GLU A 124 -6.78 4.16 -18.96
C GLU A 124 -6.42 5.61 -18.72
N LYS A 125 -5.43 6.16 -19.44
CA LYS A 125 -4.96 7.56 -19.31
C LYS A 125 -6.11 8.59 -19.42
N THR A 126 -7.02 8.66 -18.46
CA THR A 126 -7.89 9.78 -18.19
C THR A 126 -6.97 10.74 -17.50
N LYS A 127 -6.24 11.50 -18.33
CA LYS A 127 -5.45 12.68 -17.97
C LYS A 127 -5.13 12.64 -16.48
N VAL A 128 -4.17 11.78 -16.08
CA VAL A 128 -3.56 11.92 -14.75
C VAL A 128 -3.16 13.38 -14.74
N GLU A 129 -3.87 14.16 -13.94
CA GLU A 129 -3.76 15.61 -13.94
C GLU A 129 -2.27 15.86 -13.74
N LYS A 130 -1.63 16.61 -14.64
CA LYS A 130 -0.20 17.00 -14.56
C LYS A 130 0.20 17.57 -13.18
N ASN A 131 -0.78 17.79 -12.30
CA ASN A 131 -0.70 18.31 -10.96
C ASN A 131 -0.53 17.23 -9.87
N SER A 132 -0.79 15.94 -10.10
CA SER A 132 -0.64 14.92 -9.05
C SER A 132 0.82 14.73 -8.64
N ASP A 133 1.72 14.75 -9.61
CA ASP A 133 3.16 14.65 -9.40
C ASP A 133 3.69 15.92 -8.70
N LEU A 134 3.07 17.06 -8.99
CA LEU A 134 3.33 18.33 -8.32
C LEU A 134 2.96 18.28 -6.84
N ILE A 135 1.76 17.77 -6.52
CA ILE A 135 1.27 17.68 -5.14
C ILE A 135 2.14 16.74 -4.30
N TYR A 136 2.64 15.65 -4.88
CA TYR A 136 3.52 14.71 -4.20
C TYR A 136 4.91 15.30 -3.96
N PHE A 137 5.51 15.95 -4.98
CA PHE A 137 6.81 16.61 -4.85
C PHE A 137 6.80 17.77 -3.83
N LEU A 138 5.71 18.54 -3.77
CA LEU A 138 5.51 19.62 -2.79
C LEU A 138 5.43 19.10 -1.34
N LYS A 139 5.00 17.85 -1.12
CA LYS A 139 4.96 17.23 0.21
C LYS A 139 6.32 16.73 0.67
N GLU A 140 7.17 16.28 -0.25
CA GLU A 140 8.52 15.78 0.07
C GLU A 140 9.57 16.89 0.16
N ASN A 141 9.36 18.02 -0.51
CA ASN A 141 10.32 19.13 -0.53
C ASN A 141 9.70 20.39 0.11
N GLU A 142 10.14 20.75 1.31
CA GLU A 142 9.66 21.96 2.01
C GLU A 142 10.39 23.25 1.59
N LYS A 143 11.46 23.14 0.80
CA LYS A 143 12.29 24.29 0.40
C LYS A 143 11.82 24.87 -0.93
N GLU A 144 11.52 26.16 -0.90
CA GLU A 144 10.97 26.95 -2.00
C GLU A 144 11.77 26.83 -3.31
N ASP A 145 13.10 26.72 -3.23
CA ASP A 145 13.99 26.59 -4.39
C ASP A 145 13.88 25.24 -5.11
N GLU A 146 13.59 24.16 -4.39
CA GLU A 146 13.44 22.81 -4.96
C GLU A 146 12.08 22.68 -5.64
N ILE A 147 11.05 23.22 -5.00
CA ILE A 147 9.70 23.37 -5.54
C ILE A 147 9.73 24.17 -6.86
N ALA A 148 10.40 25.33 -6.86
CA ALA A 148 10.49 26.20 -8.03
C ALA A 148 11.22 25.53 -9.21
N LYS A 149 12.32 24.79 -8.95
CA LYS A 149 13.04 24.03 -9.99
C LYS A 149 12.17 22.95 -10.62
N PHE A 150 11.40 22.23 -9.81
CA PHE A 150 10.52 21.17 -10.29
C PHE A 150 9.35 21.72 -11.11
N ILE A 151 8.71 22.80 -10.64
CA ILE A 151 7.66 23.50 -11.41
C ILE A 151 8.21 24.02 -12.75
N ALA A 152 9.43 24.57 -12.77
CA ALA A 152 10.08 25.04 -14.00
C ALA A 152 10.38 23.91 -14.99
N GLN A 153 10.71 22.70 -14.51
CA GLN A 153 10.90 21.54 -15.38
C GLN A 153 9.58 21.06 -16.02
N ILE A 154 8.46 21.16 -15.30
CA ILE A 154 7.15 20.69 -15.78
C ILE A 154 6.47 21.70 -16.72
N TYR A 155 6.56 22.99 -16.40
CA TYR A 155 5.81 24.06 -17.07
C TYR A 155 6.69 24.98 -17.94
N GLY A 156 8.01 24.78 -17.95
CA GLY A 156 8.96 25.71 -18.57
C GLY A 156 9.06 27.04 -17.82
N SER A 157 9.64 28.06 -18.46
CA SER A 157 9.91 29.38 -17.85
C SER A 157 8.69 30.26 -17.56
N ASN A 158 7.47 29.76 -17.80
CA ASN A 158 6.23 30.56 -17.81
C ASN A 158 5.31 30.21 -16.64
N PHE A 159 5.76 30.44 -15.40
CA PHE A 159 4.87 30.40 -14.23
C PHE A 159 5.21 31.53 -13.25
N THR A 160 4.20 31.93 -12.48
CA THR A 160 4.36 32.89 -11.37
C THR A 160 3.84 32.23 -10.11
N LEU A 161 4.71 32.03 -9.14
CA LEU A 161 4.36 31.51 -7.82
C LEU A 161 3.75 32.67 -7.00
N ILE A 162 2.46 32.61 -6.70
CA ILE A 162 1.78 33.58 -5.83
C ILE A 162 1.68 32.94 -4.45
N LYS A 163 2.32 33.56 -3.47
CA LYS A 163 2.27 33.16 -2.06
C LYS A 163 0.98 33.73 -1.44
N SER A 164 0.19 32.88 -0.77
CA SER A 164 -0.90 33.34 0.10
C SER A 164 -0.38 33.63 1.50
#